data_AF-A0A954A2Z4-F1
#
_entry.id   AF-A0A954A2Z4-F1
#
_cell.length_a   1.000
_cell.length_b   1.000
_cell.length_c   1.000
_cell.angle_alpha   90.00
_cell.angle_beta   90.00
_cell.angle_gamma   90.00
#
_symmetry.space_group_name_H-M   'P 1'
#
loop_
_entity.id
_entity.type
_entity.pdbx_description
1 polymer ?
#
loop_
_entity_poly.entity_id
_entity_poly.type
_entity_poly.pdbx_seq_one_letter_code
_entity_poly.pdbx_strand_id
1 'polypeptide(L)'
;MPSFQASKKKGASPVVVIVTLVALLGAITFFVVKVILSHQAAKQNQEPVVVETTSDKEFAAIKSDISKAMVLKREAFALKDGDDSKAFNDKVDEAKAALRGVLDKLDAMLDPVRDENGELPPDYRGYSQEYDRVTTALHDLIKSGGF
;
A
#
# COMPACT_ATOMS: atom_id res chain seq x y z
N MET A 1 -54.44 57.59 -4.62
CA MET A 1 -53.30 56.72 -4.26
C MET A 1 -53.74 55.27 -4.35
N PRO A 2 -53.16 54.41 -5.20
CA PRO A 2 -53.48 52.99 -5.15
C PRO A 2 -52.65 52.30 -4.06
N SER A 3 -53.35 51.55 -3.21
CA SER A 3 -52.83 50.79 -2.08
C SER A 3 -52.11 49.52 -2.54
N PHE A 4 -50.87 49.31 -2.09
CA PHE A 4 -50.15 48.04 -2.20
C PHE A 4 -50.82 46.99 -1.31
N GLN A 5 -51.42 45.96 -1.92
CA GLN A 5 -51.81 44.74 -1.22
C GLN A 5 -50.63 43.76 -1.25
N ALA A 6 -50.12 43.40 -0.07
CA ALA A 6 -49.06 42.40 0.06
C ALA A 6 -49.58 41.00 -0.34
N SER A 7 -48.96 40.39 -1.36
CA SER A 7 -49.30 39.04 -1.82
C SER A 7 -49.10 38.01 -0.71
N LYS A 8 -50.20 37.35 -0.34
CA LYS A 8 -50.27 36.26 0.63
C LYS A 8 -49.45 35.07 0.10
N LYS A 9 -48.29 34.78 0.71
CA LYS A 9 -47.49 33.58 0.38
C LYS A 9 -48.33 32.33 0.66
N LYS A 10 -48.66 31.58 -0.40
CA LYS A 10 -49.30 30.26 -0.29
C LYS A 10 -48.24 29.27 0.20
N GLY A 11 -48.40 28.78 1.43
CA GLY A 11 -47.60 27.67 1.94
C GLY A 11 -47.81 26.42 1.08
N ALA A 12 -46.79 25.58 0.98
CA ALA A 12 -46.85 24.33 0.23
C ALA A 12 -48.02 23.47 0.71
N SER A 13 -48.80 22.92 -0.23
CA SER A 13 -49.92 22.04 0.11
C SER A 13 -49.39 20.81 0.86
N PRO A 14 -50.01 20.41 2.00
CA PRO A 14 -49.52 19.30 2.83
C PRO A 14 -49.40 17.98 2.04
N VAL A 15 -50.20 17.81 0.99
CA VAL A 15 -50.09 16.66 0.06
C VAL A 15 -48.75 16.65 -0.67
N VAL A 16 -48.25 17.81 -1.09
CA VAL A 16 -46.95 17.92 -1.79
C VAL A 16 -45.82 17.52 -0.85
N VAL A 17 -45.88 17.93 0.42
CA VAL A 17 -44.88 17.59 1.44
C VAL A 17 -44.82 16.08 1.66
N ILE A 18 -45.97 15.42 1.79
CA ILE A 18 -46.07 13.97 1.98
C ILE A 18 -45.50 13.22 0.76
N VAL A 19 -45.88 13.64 -0.45
CA VAL A 19 -45.38 13.02 -1.69
C VAL A 19 -43.86 13.18 -1.82
N THR A 20 -43.32 14.36 -1.52
CA THR A 20 -41.87 14.58 -1.53
C THR A 20 -41.13 13.76 -0.47
N LEU A 21 -41.71 13.58 0.72
CA LEU A 21 -41.10 12.79 1.79
C LEU A 21 -41.02 11.30 1.41
N VAL A 22 -42.09 10.76 0.82
CA VAL A 22 -42.13 9.37 0.35
C VAL A 22 -41.15 9.15 -0.80
N ALA A 23 -41.07 10.09 -1.75
CA ALA A 23 -40.08 10.04 -2.83
C ALA A 23 -38.64 10.10 -2.31
N LEU A 24 -38.37 10.92 -1.29
CA LEU A 24 -37.06 11.03 -0.66
C LEU A 24 -36.68 9.71 0.05
N LEU A 25 -37.60 9.11 0.80
CA LEU A 25 -37.38 7.81 1.47
C LEU A 25 -37.14 6.67 0.47
N GLY A 26 -37.85 6.67 -0.66
CA GLY A 26 -37.60 5.75 -1.77
C GLY A 26 -36.24 5.95 -2.43
N ALA A 27 -35.83 7.20 -2.64
CA ALA A 27 -34.52 7.52 -3.20
C ALA A 27 -33.37 7.09 -2.27
N ILE A 28 -33.51 7.32 -0.96
CA ILE A 28 -32.50 6.94 0.04
C ILE A 28 -32.36 5.42 0.11
N THR A 29 -33.46 4.68 0.17
CA THR A 29 -33.41 3.21 0.20
C THR A 29 -32.82 2.63 -1.08
N PHE A 30 -33.18 3.16 -2.25
CA PHE A 30 -32.55 2.80 -3.52
C PHE A 30 -31.05 3.10 -3.54
N PHE A 31 -30.62 4.25 -3.02
CA PHE A 31 -29.21 4.63 -2.98
C PHE A 31 -28.40 3.73 -2.03
N VAL A 32 -28.92 3.42 -0.84
CA VAL A 32 -28.26 2.53 0.14
C VAL A 32 -28.18 1.11 -0.41
N VAL A 33 -29.27 0.58 -0.98
CA VAL A 33 -29.28 -0.74 -1.62
C VAL A 33 -28.29 -0.78 -2.79
N LYS A 34 -28.29 0.25 -3.66
CA LYS A 34 -27.33 0.35 -4.76
C LYS A 34 -25.89 0.43 -4.25
N VAL A 35 -25.59 1.20 -3.21
CA VAL A 35 -24.23 1.30 -2.63
C VAL A 35 -23.78 -0.05 -2.05
N ILE A 36 -24.65 -0.74 -1.30
CA ILE A 36 -24.33 -2.06 -0.73
C ILE A 36 -24.14 -3.11 -1.84
N LEU A 37 -25.02 -3.15 -2.84
CA LEU A 37 -24.86 -4.02 -4.01
C LEU A 37 -23.63 -3.66 -4.84
N SER A 38 -23.27 -2.38 -4.95
CA SER A 38 -22.03 -1.95 -5.64
C SER A 38 -20.79 -2.38 -4.86
N HIS A 39 -20.82 -2.31 -3.53
CA HIS A 39 -19.73 -2.81 -2.67
C HIS A 39 -19.64 -4.35 -2.67
N GLN A 40 -20.75 -5.08 -2.80
CA GLN A 40 -20.74 -6.53 -2.92
C GLN A 40 -20.34 -7.00 -4.32
N ALA A 41 -20.80 -6.31 -5.38
CA ALA A 41 -20.36 -6.57 -6.75
C ALA A 41 -18.87 -6.25 -6.96
N ALA A 42 -18.33 -5.25 -6.24
CA ALA A 42 -16.89 -4.96 -6.19
C ALA A 42 -16.07 -6.04 -5.45
N LYS A 43 -16.72 -6.87 -4.60
CA LYS A 43 -16.07 -8.04 -3.99
C LYS A 43 -16.12 -9.30 -4.85
N GLN A 44 -17.01 -9.38 -5.84
CA GLN A 44 -17.22 -10.58 -6.66
C GLN A 44 -16.63 -10.51 -8.08
N ASN A 45 -16.34 -9.32 -8.60
CA ASN A 45 -15.57 -9.16 -9.84
C ASN A 45 -14.11 -8.81 -9.51
N GLN A 46 -13.39 -9.80 -8.98
CA GLN A 46 -11.93 -9.83 -9.06
C GLN A 46 -11.52 -10.19 -10.50
N GLU A 47 -11.68 -9.24 -11.42
CA GLU A 47 -10.60 -9.06 -12.40
C GLU A 47 -9.57 -8.17 -11.70
N PRO A 48 -8.28 -8.53 -11.68
CA PRO A 48 -7.26 -7.75 -11.00
C PRO A 48 -7.09 -6.45 -11.78
N VAL A 49 -7.91 -5.45 -11.48
CA VAL A 49 -7.56 -4.07 -11.73
C VAL A 49 -6.36 -3.85 -10.80
N VAL A 50 -5.18 -4.05 -11.38
CA VAL A 50 -3.92 -3.53 -10.88
C VAL A 50 -4.12 -2.02 -10.84
N VAL A 51 -4.73 -1.56 -9.76
CA VAL A 51 -4.52 -0.21 -9.29
C VAL A 51 -3.04 -0.23 -8.95
N GLU A 52 -2.20 0.11 -9.92
CA GLU A 52 -0.83 0.54 -9.64
C GLU A 52 -0.98 1.75 -8.73
N THR A 53 -1.12 1.45 -7.44
CA THR A 53 -0.92 2.44 -6.40
C THR A 53 0.50 2.94 -6.59
N THR A 54 0.78 4.19 -6.25
CA THR A 54 2.16 4.71 -6.25
C THR A 54 3.14 3.78 -5.52
N SER A 55 2.62 3.01 -4.55
CA SER A 55 3.29 1.93 -3.83
C SER A 55 3.83 0.80 -4.74
N ASP A 56 3.15 0.43 -5.83
CA ASP A 56 3.58 -0.67 -6.71
C ASP A 56 4.80 -0.28 -7.56
N LYS A 57 4.91 0.98 -7.97
CA LYS A 57 6.09 1.50 -8.70
C LYS A 57 7.30 1.65 -7.78
N GLU A 58 7.06 2.16 -6.57
CA GLU A 58 8.09 2.25 -5.53
C GLU A 58 8.57 0.85 -5.13
N PHE A 59 7.65 -0.10 -4.99
CA PHE A 59 7.99 -1.48 -4.72
C PHE A 59 8.74 -2.15 -5.87
N ALA A 60 8.35 -1.91 -7.12
CA ALA A 60 9.08 -2.43 -8.28
C ALA A 60 10.53 -1.92 -8.31
N ALA A 61 10.76 -0.65 -7.95
CA ALA A 61 12.10 -0.10 -7.80
C ALA A 61 12.87 -0.77 -6.66
N ILE A 62 12.24 -0.94 -5.48
CA ILE A 62 12.84 -1.64 -4.34
C ILE A 62 13.17 -3.09 -4.70
N LYS A 63 12.32 -3.78 -5.47
CA LYS A 63 12.55 -5.15 -5.95
C LYS A 63 13.77 -5.25 -6.87
N SER A 64 13.99 -4.25 -7.73
CA SER A 64 15.21 -4.16 -8.51
C SER A 64 16.45 -4.05 -7.61
N ASP A 65 16.36 -3.22 -6.57
CA ASP A 65 17.46 -3.03 -5.62
C ASP A 65 17.71 -4.26 -4.74
N ILE A 66 16.66 -4.98 -4.32
CA ILE A 66 16.74 -6.29 -3.67
C ILE A 66 17.52 -7.26 -4.57
N SER A 67 17.17 -7.34 -5.85
CA SER A 67 17.84 -8.24 -6.79
C SER A 67 19.32 -7.93 -6.91
N LYS A 68 19.69 -6.64 -7.04
CA LYS A 68 21.10 -6.20 -7.09
C LYS A 68 21.85 -6.56 -5.80
N ALA A 69 21.24 -6.29 -4.64
CA ALA A 69 21.84 -6.59 -3.34
C ALA A 69 22.08 -8.10 -3.15
N MET A 70 21.18 -8.94 -3.66
CA MET A 70 21.34 -10.40 -3.63
C MET A 70 22.42 -10.90 -4.61
N VAL A 71 22.59 -10.24 -5.76
CA VAL A 71 23.71 -10.52 -6.67
C VAL A 71 25.04 -10.17 -6.00
N LEU A 72 25.15 -9.00 -5.36
CA LEU A 72 26.34 -8.60 -4.61
C LEU A 72 26.66 -9.58 -3.47
N LYS A 73 25.64 -10.06 -2.74
CA LYS A 73 25.81 -11.14 -1.75
C LYS A 73 26.45 -12.37 -2.42
N ARG A 74 25.90 -12.82 -3.54
CA ARG A 74 26.40 -14.02 -4.23
C ARG A 74 27.83 -13.84 -4.74
N GLU A 75 28.17 -12.67 -5.27
CA GLU A 75 29.53 -12.31 -5.68
C GLU A 75 30.48 -12.33 -4.50
N ALA A 76 30.09 -11.77 -3.35
CA ALA A 76 30.87 -11.83 -2.12
C ALA A 76 31.14 -13.27 -1.70
N PHE A 77 30.12 -14.14 -1.68
CA PHE A 77 30.30 -15.56 -1.35
C PHE A 77 31.15 -16.33 -2.36
N ALA A 78 31.14 -15.94 -3.64
CA ALA A 78 31.99 -16.55 -4.66
C ALA A 78 33.49 -16.25 -4.42
N LEU A 79 33.82 -15.14 -3.76
CA LEU A 79 35.18 -14.77 -3.40
C LEU A 79 35.64 -15.37 -2.07
N LYS A 80 34.74 -16.01 -1.31
CA LYS A 80 35.01 -16.51 0.05
C LYS A 80 36.13 -17.54 0.11
N ASP A 81 36.24 -18.38 -0.91
CA ASP A 81 37.26 -19.44 -0.99
C ASP A 81 38.53 -18.98 -1.72
N GLY A 82 38.62 -17.70 -2.09
CA GLY A 82 39.79 -17.11 -2.74
C GLY A 82 40.87 -16.67 -1.74
N ASP A 83 42.12 -16.61 -2.21
CA ASP A 83 43.27 -16.12 -1.42
C ASP A 83 43.19 -14.61 -1.11
N ASP A 84 42.30 -13.87 -1.79
CA ASP A 84 42.14 -12.42 -1.64
C ASP A 84 41.03 -12.08 -0.63
N SER A 85 41.36 -12.27 0.65
CA SER A 85 40.51 -11.92 1.80
C SER A 85 40.09 -10.44 1.81
N LYS A 86 40.89 -9.54 1.21
CA LYS A 86 40.55 -8.13 1.11
C LYS A 86 39.43 -7.90 0.10
N ALA A 87 39.55 -8.48 -1.10
CA ALA A 87 38.49 -8.40 -2.10
C ALA A 87 37.17 -9.03 -1.62
N PHE A 88 37.26 -10.12 -0.84
CA PHE A 88 36.10 -10.70 -0.16
C PHE A 88 35.44 -9.69 0.81
N ASN A 89 36.22 -9.11 1.73
CA ASN A 89 35.70 -8.17 2.72
C ASN A 89 35.11 -6.91 2.09
N ASP A 90 35.77 -6.35 1.06
CA ASP A 90 35.28 -5.18 0.33
C ASP A 90 33.90 -5.48 -0.32
N LYS A 91 33.73 -6.67 -0.94
CA LYS A 91 32.42 -7.07 -1.48
C LYS A 91 31.37 -7.41 -0.43
N VAL A 92 31.77 -7.99 0.70
CA VAL A 92 30.86 -8.25 1.82
C VAL A 92 30.31 -6.93 2.35
N ASP A 93 31.16 -5.90 2.51
CA ASP A 93 30.75 -4.60 3.02
C ASP A 93 29.88 -3.84 2.00
N GLU A 94 30.17 -3.94 0.71
CA GLU A 94 29.31 -3.42 -0.35
C GLU A 94 27.93 -4.10 -0.35
N ALA A 95 27.89 -5.43 -0.22
CA ALA A 95 26.64 -6.18 -0.13
C ALA A 95 25.83 -5.83 1.13
N LYS A 96 26.50 -5.67 2.28
CA LYS A 96 25.85 -5.21 3.53
C LYS A 96 25.26 -3.82 3.37
N ALA A 97 25.99 -2.87 2.77
CA ALA A 97 25.52 -1.52 2.54
C ALA A 97 24.29 -1.51 1.61
N ALA A 98 24.32 -2.31 0.53
CA ALA A 98 23.19 -2.44 -0.39
C ALA A 98 21.95 -3.03 0.32
N LEU A 99 22.11 -4.10 1.10
CA LEU A 99 20.99 -4.72 1.83
C LEU A 99 20.42 -3.79 2.91
N ARG A 100 21.25 -3.04 3.65
CA ARG A 100 20.79 -2.03 4.60
C ARG A 100 19.98 -0.93 3.91
N GLY A 101 20.49 -0.39 2.80
CA GLY A 101 19.75 0.62 2.05
C GLY A 101 18.42 0.12 1.48
N VAL A 102 18.30 -1.17 1.20
CA VAL A 102 17.02 -1.80 0.82
C VAL A 102 16.07 -1.89 2.02
N LEU A 103 16.56 -2.28 3.20
CA LEU A 103 15.75 -2.30 4.43
C LEU A 103 15.25 -0.90 4.77
N ASP A 104 16.10 0.12 4.72
CA ASP A 104 15.70 1.51 4.99
C ASP A 104 14.59 1.98 4.04
N LYS A 105 14.66 1.60 2.75
CA LYS A 105 13.62 1.91 1.76
C LYS A 105 12.33 1.13 2.02
N LEU A 106 12.43 -0.14 2.38
CA LEU A 106 11.27 -0.96 2.75
C LEU A 106 10.59 -0.38 3.99
N ASP A 107 11.35 -0.03 5.02
CA ASP A 107 10.81 0.58 6.23
C ASP A 107 10.17 1.94 5.93
N ALA A 108 10.82 2.83 5.18
CA ALA A 108 10.24 4.12 4.82
C ALA A 108 8.90 4.00 4.06
N MET A 109 8.74 2.95 3.24
CA MET A 109 7.50 2.67 2.51
C MET A 109 6.45 1.97 3.39
N LEU A 110 6.88 1.14 4.33
CA LEU A 110 6.00 0.31 5.17
C LEU A 110 5.55 1.01 6.46
N ASP A 111 6.37 1.91 7.02
CA ASP A 111 6.07 2.68 8.23
C ASP A 111 4.72 3.42 8.19
N PRO A 112 4.34 4.14 7.11
CA PRO A 112 3.06 4.84 7.06
C PRO A 112 1.83 3.93 6.93
N VAL A 113 2.02 2.65 6.58
CA VAL A 113 0.91 1.69 6.37
C VAL A 113 0.77 0.68 7.50
N ARG A 114 1.70 0.66 8.47
CA ARG A 114 1.58 -0.16 9.68
C ARG A 114 0.38 0.29 10.51
N ASP A 115 -0.31 -0.66 11.11
CA ASP A 115 -1.40 -0.38 12.04
C ASP A 115 -0.88 0.05 13.43
N GLU A 116 -1.79 0.34 14.36
CA GLU A 116 -1.45 0.73 15.74
C GLU A 116 -0.71 -0.37 16.52
N ASN A 117 -0.75 -1.62 16.04
CA ASN A 117 -0.03 -2.75 16.61
C ASN A 117 1.33 -2.98 15.92
N GLY A 118 1.67 -2.18 14.91
CA GLY A 118 2.88 -2.32 14.11
C GLY A 118 2.81 -3.41 13.02
N GLU A 119 1.62 -3.99 12.80
CA GLU A 119 1.37 -5.03 11.79
C GLU A 119 1.06 -4.42 10.42
N LEU A 120 1.42 -5.15 9.37
CA LEU A 120 1.17 -4.77 7.99
C LEU A 120 -0.21 -5.28 7.52
N PRO A 121 -0.99 -4.46 6.80
CA PRO A 121 -2.25 -4.90 6.22
C PRO A 121 -2.05 -6.09 5.25
N PRO A 122 -3.09 -6.92 5.00
CA PRO A 122 -2.98 -8.09 4.14
C PRO A 122 -2.44 -7.79 2.72
N ASP A 123 -2.76 -6.62 2.19
CA ASP A 123 -2.33 -6.16 0.86
C ASP A 123 -0.81 -5.95 0.79
N TYR A 124 -0.13 -5.79 1.94
CA TYR A 124 1.31 -5.60 2.05
C TYR A 124 2.07 -6.87 2.48
N ARG A 125 1.42 -8.04 2.54
CA ARG A 125 2.11 -9.30 2.94
C ARG A 125 3.28 -9.69 2.06
N GLY A 126 3.21 -9.39 0.75
CA GLY A 126 4.33 -9.64 -0.17
C GLY A 126 5.60 -8.88 0.21
N TYR A 127 5.44 -7.72 0.85
CA TYR A 127 6.53 -6.88 1.30
C TYR A 127 7.19 -7.43 2.56
N SER A 128 6.40 -7.97 3.49
CA SER A 128 6.91 -8.67 4.67
C SER A 128 7.81 -9.85 4.29
N GLN A 129 7.42 -10.62 3.28
CA GLN A 129 8.22 -11.75 2.81
C GLN A 129 9.57 -11.31 2.24
N GLU A 130 9.60 -10.23 1.46
CA GLU A 130 10.86 -9.69 0.93
C GLU A 130 11.71 -9.03 2.03
N TYR A 131 11.08 -8.37 3.00
CA TYR A 131 11.76 -7.82 4.18
C TYR A 131 12.48 -8.92 4.98
N ASP A 132 11.81 -10.03 5.27
CA ASP A 132 12.40 -11.18 5.96
C ASP A 132 13.57 -11.78 5.15
N ARG A 133 13.42 -11.85 3.84
CA ARG A 133 14.44 -12.36 2.92
C ARG A 133 15.70 -11.48 2.94
N VAL A 134 15.54 -10.16 2.86
CA VAL A 134 16.65 -9.20 2.91
C VAL A 134 17.33 -9.23 4.28
N THR A 135 16.54 -9.26 5.35
CA THR A 135 17.05 -9.34 6.74
C THR A 135 17.87 -10.61 6.95
N THR A 136 17.36 -11.76 6.49
CA THR A 136 18.08 -13.04 6.54
C THR A 136 19.37 -12.96 5.73
N ALA A 137 19.32 -12.38 4.53
CA ALA A 137 20.50 -12.23 3.68
C ALA A 137 21.58 -11.35 4.31
N LEU A 138 21.18 -10.28 5.00
CA LEU A 138 22.08 -9.41 5.74
C LEU A 138 22.70 -10.15 6.94
N HIS A 139 21.89 -10.89 7.69
CA HIS A 139 22.36 -11.68 8.82
C HIS A 139 23.37 -12.76 8.39
N ASP A 140 23.13 -13.43 7.26
CA ASP A 140 24.07 -14.38 6.67
C ASP A 140 25.43 -13.72 6.38
N LEU A 141 25.42 -12.52 5.79
CA LEU A 141 26.64 -11.76 5.47
C LEU A 141 27.40 -11.28 6.71
N ILE A 142 26.67 -10.87 7.75
CA ILE A 142 27.25 -10.50 9.04
C ILE A 142 27.95 -11.71 9.65
N LYS A 143 27.29 -12.88 9.63
CA LYS A 143 27.85 -14.11 10.16
C LYS A 143 29.03 -14.62 9.33
N SER A 144 29.02 -14.44 8.01
CA SER A 144 30.09 -14.91 7.13
C SER A 144 31.29 -13.97 7.02
N GLY A 145 31.11 -12.68 7.31
CA GLY A 145 32.16 -11.65 7.26
C GLY A 145 32.82 -11.35 8.61
N GLY A 146 32.59 -12.18 9.62
CA GLY A 146 33.33 -12.14 10.89
C GLY A 146 34.55 -13.05 10.81
N PHE A 147 35.65 -12.53 10.28
CA PHE A 147 36.99 -13.11 10.42
C PHE A 147 37.88 -12.10 11.16
#